data_AF-A0A950X7K8-F1
#
_entry.id   AF-A0A950X7K8-F1
#
_cell.length_a   1.000
_cell.length_b   1.000
_cell.length_c   1.000
_cell.angle_alpha   90.00
_cell.angle_beta   90.00
_cell.angle_gamma   90.00
#
_symmetry.space_group_name_H-M   'P 1'
#
loop_
_entity.id
_entity.type
_entity.pdbx_description
1 polymer ?
#
loop_
_entity_poly.entity_id
_entity_poly.type
_entity_poly.pdbx_seq_one_letter_code
_entity_poly.pdbx_strand_id
1 'polypeptide(L)'
;MPDTHQHWFKYKLRLAYAHPDISDARQALYRLHDELNELNPSAAASLMEGLEETLTLHDLQVHARLRRFLSSTNGIESSFSVVETICRRVKRWQGSDHRLRWVASALLYAETRWNRLHGYRHLPLLIHNLQRAYDMRCNLNAISVVAHSAA
;
A
#
# COMPACT_ATOMS: atom_id res chain seq x y z
N MET A 1 21.24 2.97 11.16
CA MET A 1 21.04 1.70 11.91
C MET A 1 21.83 0.58 11.20
N PRO A 2 22.55 -0.30 11.91
CA PRO A 2 23.36 -1.36 11.29
C PRO A 2 22.53 -2.38 10.49
N ASP A 3 23.08 -2.90 9.39
CA ASP A 3 22.35 -3.77 8.44
C ASP A 3 21.79 -5.05 9.08
N THR A 4 22.50 -5.61 10.07
CA THR A 4 22.06 -6.80 10.83
C THR A 4 20.73 -6.60 11.54
N HIS A 5 20.51 -5.40 12.10
CA HIS A 5 19.26 -5.09 12.80
C HIS A 5 18.13 -4.82 11.80
N GLN A 6 18.43 -4.23 10.63
CA GLN A 6 17.41 -3.95 9.62
C GLN A 6 16.69 -5.20 9.14
N HIS A 7 17.42 -6.31 8.92
CA HIS A 7 16.82 -7.57 8.50
C HIS A 7 15.84 -8.13 9.54
N TRP A 8 16.21 -8.05 10.82
CA TRP A 8 15.37 -8.52 11.93
C TRP A 8 14.09 -7.70 12.08
N PHE A 9 14.18 -6.36 12.04
CA PHE A 9 13.00 -5.49 12.10
C PHE A 9 12.09 -5.66 10.89
N LYS A 10 12.65 -5.83 9.68
CA LYS A 10 11.87 -6.15 8.47
C LYS A 10 11.11 -7.47 8.63
N TYR A 11 11.72 -8.47 9.27
CA TYR A 11 11.06 -9.74 9.55
C TYR A 11 9.91 -9.58 10.56
N LYS A 12 10.15 -8.91 11.70
CA LYS A 12 9.10 -8.62 12.69
C LYS A 12 7.94 -7.81 12.10
N LEU A 13 8.23 -6.80 11.28
CA LEU A 13 7.20 -6.04 10.54
C LEU A 13 6.31 -6.96 9.70
N ARG A 14 6.91 -7.87 8.92
CA ARG A 14 6.14 -8.81 8.09
C ARG A 14 5.27 -9.73 8.94
N LEU A 15 5.75 -10.18 10.09
CA LEU A 15 4.94 -10.99 11.01
C LEU A 15 3.78 -10.19 11.60
N ALA A 16 4.02 -8.94 12.02
CA ALA A 16 2.98 -8.07 12.55
C ALA A 16 1.84 -7.88 11.53
N TYR A 17 2.16 -7.59 10.27
CA TYR A 17 1.17 -7.45 9.19
C TYR A 17 0.53 -8.77 8.73
N ALA A 18 1.07 -9.92 9.13
CA ALA A 18 0.52 -11.23 8.79
C ALA A 18 -0.57 -11.69 9.78
N HIS A 19 -0.77 -10.99 10.89
CA HIS A 19 -1.84 -11.32 11.83
C HIS A 19 -3.22 -11.23 11.14
N PRO A 20 -4.11 -12.20 11.39
CA PRO A 20 -5.43 -12.20 10.80
C PRO A 20 -6.32 -11.10 11.39
N ASP A 21 -6.20 -10.89 12.70
CA ASP A 21 -6.94 -9.89 13.44
C ASP A 21 -6.19 -8.55 13.53
N ILE A 22 -6.94 -7.45 13.45
CA ILE A 22 -6.38 -6.10 13.49
C ILE A 22 -5.86 -5.73 14.87
N SER A 23 -6.51 -6.19 15.96
CA SER A 23 -6.06 -5.88 17.32
C SER A 23 -4.69 -6.49 17.56
N ASP A 24 -4.51 -7.75 17.16
CA ASP A 24 -3.23 -8.45 17.25
C ASP A 24 -2.14 -7.78 16.40
N ALA A 25 -2.47 -7.41 15.15
CA ALA A 25 -1.54 -6.71 14.25
C ALA A 25 -1.10 -5.37 14.85
N ARG A 26 -2.05 -4.57 15.35
CA ARG A 26 -1.80 -3.26 15.96
C ARG A 26 -0.94 -3.41 17.22
N GLN A 27 -1.26 -4.36 18.09
CA GLN A 27 -0.47 -4.59 19.30
C GLN A 27 0.96 -5.04 18.97
N ALA A 28 1.14 -5.90 17.96
CA ALA A 28 2.46 -6.30 17.50
C ALA A 28 3.28 -5.12 16.94
N LEU A 29 2.64 -4.19 16.21
CA LEU A 29 3.28 -2.98 15.71
C LEU A 29 3.68 -2.00 16.83
N TYR A 30 2.85 -1.84 17.88
CA TYR A 30 3.22 -1.01 19.03
C TYR A 30 4.41 -1.58 19.80
N ARG A 31 4.44 -2.89 20.04
CA ARG A 31 5.61 -3.53 20.65
C ARG A 31 6.87 -3.31 19.80
N LEU A 32 6.72 -3.41 18.48
CA LEU A 32 7.83 -3.17 17.56
C LEU A 32 8.29 -1.70 17.58
N HIS A 33 7.36 -0.76 17.70
CA HIS A 33 7.66 0.66 17.89
C HIS A 33 8.52 0.87 19.13
N ASP A 34 8.14 0.29 20.26
CA ASP A 34 8.87 0.49 21.53
C ASP A 34 10.30 -0.05 21.43
N GLU A 35 10.46 -1.26 20.87
CA GLU A 35 11.79 -1.82 20.58
C GLU A 35 12.61 -0.96 19.59
N LEU A 36 11.95 -0.41 18.56
CA LEU A 36 12.60 0.42 17.56
C LEU A 36 12.99 1.78 18.13
N ASN A 37 12.23 2.32 19.09
CA ASN A 37 12.46 3.61 19.70
C ASN A 37 13.75 3.61 20.54
N GLU A 38 14.08 2.50 21.18
CA GLU A 38 15.35 2.33 21.91
C GLU A 38 16.58 2.39 20.98
N LEU A 39 16.45 1.91 19.74
CA LEU A 39 17.56 1.80 18.79
C LEU A 39 17.64 2.96 17.78
N ASN A 40 16.48 3.47 17.35
CA ASN A 40 16.33 4.49 16.33
C ASN A 40 14.97 5.22 16.47
N PRO A 41 14.91 6.28 17.29
CA PRO A 41 13.70 7.07 17.51
C PRO A 41 13.08 7.62 16.22
N SER A 42 13.90 8.00 15.23
CA SER A 42 13.42 8.51 13.96
C SER A 42 12.67 7.44 13.15
N ALA A 43 13.15 6.20 13.17
CA ALA A 43 12.45 5.09 12.51
C ALA A 43 11.17 4.71 13.26
N ALA A 44 11.16 4.78 14.60
CA ALA A 44 9.96 4.56 15.40
C ALA A 44 8.88 5.62 15.12
N ALA A 45 9.26 6.90 15.05
CA ALA A 45 8.36 7.99 14.67
C ALA A 45 7.78 7.78 13.26
N SER A 46 8.60 7.37 12.29
CA SER A 46 8.14 7.07 10.93
C SER A 46 7.18 5.87 10.89
N LEU A 47 7.39 4.84 11.71
CA LEU A 47 6.45 3.73 11.85
C LEU A 47 5.11 4.21 12.40
N MET A 48 5.13 5.07 13.42
CA MET A 48 3.93 5.57 14.07
C MET A 48 3.11 6.50 13.16
N GLU A 49 3.78 7.32 12.35
CA GLU A 49 3.13 8.21 11.38
C GLU A 49 2.28 7.45 10.35
N GLY A 50 2.73 6.27 9.90
CA GLY A 50 2.03 5.47 8.89
C GLY A 50 1.28 4.24 9.44
N LEU A 51 1.20 4.08 10.77
CA LEU A 51 0.71 2.84 11.38
C LEU A 51 -0.75 2.56 11.00
N GLU A 52 -1.62 3.57 11.10
CA GLU A 52 -3.05 3.37 10.81
C GLU A 52 -3.28 3.16 9.30
N GLU A 53 -2.58 3.88 8.44
CA GLU A 53 -2.66 3.71 6.98
C GLU A 53 -2.27 2.29 6.58
N THR A 54 -1.20 1.73 7.17
CA THR A 54 -0.75 0.36 6.88
C THR A 54 -1.72 -0.73 7.37
N LEU A 55 -2.56 -0.43 8.37
CA LEU A 55 -3.60 -1.33 8.86
C LEU A 55 -4.91 -1.27 8.06
N THR A 56 -5.07 -0.31 7.14
CA THR A 56 -6.28 -0.16 6.30
C THR A 56 -6.72 -1.45 5.61
N LEU A 57 -5.79 -2.31 5.18
CA LEU A 57 -6.15 -3.59 4.54
C LEU A 57 -6.79 -4.59 5.53
N HIS A 58 -6.51 -4.46 6.83
CA HIS A 58 -7.18 -5.23 7.87
C HIS A 58 -8.58 -4.66 8.13
N ASP A 59 -8.73 -3.34 8.20
CA ASP A 59 -10.03 -2.66 8.36
C ASP A 59 -11.01 -2.99 7.22
N LEU A 60 -10.50 -3.02 5.99
CA LEU A 60 -11.28 -3.42 4.81
C LEU A 60 -11.51 -4.94 4.72
N GLN A 61 -11.07 -5.70 5.72
CA GLN A 61 -11.20 -7.15 5.82
C GLN A 61 -10.70 -7.86 4.55
N VAL A 62 -9.59 -7.38 3.99
CA VAL A 62 -9.04 -7.94 2.74
C VAL A 62 -8.56 -9.37 3.01
N HIS A 63 -9.03 -10.31 2.20
CA HIS A 63 -8.63 -11.71 2.30
C HIS A 63 -7.10 -11.86 2.18
N ALA A 64 -6.48 -12.68 3.04
CA ALA A 64 -5.02 -12.79 3.18
C ALA A 64 -4.26 -12.98 1.86
N ARG A 65 -4.82 -13.78 0.94
CA ARG A 65 -4.21 -14.06 -0.37
C ARG A 65 -4.13 -12.82 -1.28
N LEU A 66 -5.12 -11.93 -1.20
CA LEU A 66 -5.15 -10.65 -1.92
C LEU A 66 -4.34 -9.58 -1.16
N ARG A 67 -4.42 -9.58 0.18
CA ARG A 67 -3.67 -8.67 1.06
C ARG A 67 -2.18 -8.71 0.77
N ARG A 68 -1.59 -9.90 0.60
CA ARG A 68 -0.16 -10.06 0.27
C ARG A 68 0.27 -9.29 -0.98
N PHE A 69 -0.59 -9.18 -1.98
CA PHE A 69 -0.29 -8.41 -3.19
C PHE A 69 -0.45 -6.91 -2.93
N LEU A 70 -1.59 -6.51 -2.35
CA LEU A 70 -1.93 -5.11 -2.09
C LEU A 70 -1.03 -4.43 -1.05
N SER A 71 -0.41 -5.20 -0.15
CA SER A 71 0.55 -4.72 0.84
C SER A 71 1.96 -4.51 0.28
N SER A 72 2.14 -4.63 -1.04
CA SER A 72 3.44 -4.49 -1.70
C SER A 72 3.37 -3.52 -2.87
N THR A 73 4.49 -2.89 -3.16
CA THR A 73 4.69 -2.02 -4.34
C THR A 73 5.15 -2.81 -5.57
N ASN A 74 5.33 -4.13 -5.46
CA ASN A 74 5.86 -4.99 -6.53
C ASN A 74 5.11 -4.84 -7.85
N GLY A 75 3.78 -4.70 -7.82
CA GLY A 75 2.97 -4.56 -9.04
C GLY A 75 3.29 -3.28 -9.83
N ILE A 76 3.40 -2.15 -9.13
CA ILE A 76 3.72 -0.86 -9.75
C ILE A 76 5.21 -0.79 -10.13
N GLU A 77 6.10 -1.30 -9.28
CA GLU A 77 7.55 -1.34 -9.53
C GLU A 77 7.90 -2.22 -10.73
N SER A 78 7.28 -3.40 -10.83
CA SER A 78 7.47 -4.30 -11.98
C SER A 78 7.04 -3.63 -13.29
N SER A 79 5.91 -2.91 -13.26
CA SER A 79 5.41 -2.16 -14.42
C SER A 79 6.37 -1.04 -14.82
N PHE A 80 6.84 -0.26 -13.85
CA PHE A 80 7.78 0.83 -14.10
C PHE A 80 9.16 0.34 -14.54
N SER A 81 9.64 -0.80 -14.04
CA SER A 81 10.89 -1.39 -14.48
C SER A 81 10.87 -1.78 -15.97
N VAL A 82 9.73 -2.27 -16.47
CA VAL A 82 9.54 -2.54 -17.91
C VAL A 82 9.56 -1.24 -18.71
N VAL A 83 8.83 -0.21 -18.25
CA VAL A 83 8.81 1.11 -18.89
C VAL A 83 10.20 1.71 -18.95
N GLU A 84 10.94 1.71 -17.85
CA GLU A 84 12.32 2.20 -17.78
C GLU A 84 13.22 1.46 -18.76
N THR A 85 13.11 0.12 -18.81
CA THR A 85 13.91 -0.71 -19.73
C THR A 85 13.67 -0.35 -21.19
N ILE A 86 12.41 -0.10 -21.59
CA ILE A 86 12.03 0.30 -22.95
C ILE A 86 12.53 1.71 -23.24
N CYS A 87 12.17 2.67 -22.38
CA CYS A 87 12.50 4.09 -22.54
C CYS A 87 14.02 4.36 -22.50
N ARG A 88 14.81 3.53 -21.79
CA ARG A 88 16.28 3.63 -21.74
C ARG A 88 16.95 3.54 -23.12
N ARG A 89 16.30 2.88 -24.10
CA ARG A 89 16.80 2.77 -25.48
C ARG A 89 16.49 4.00 -26.33
N VAL A 90 15.54 4.83 -25.92
CA VAL A 90 15.16 6.06 -26.65
C VAL A 90 16.17 7.16 -26.32
N LYS A 91 16.99 7.53 -27.31
CA LYS A 91 18.05 8.54 -27.14
C LYS A 91 17.66 9.93 -27.62
N ARG A 92 16.62 10.04 -28.46
CA ARG A 92 16.15 11.30 -29.05
C ARG A 92 14.68 11.51 -28.71
N TRP A 93 14.42 12.38 -27.74
CA TRP A 93 13.08 12.78 -27.33
C TRP A 93 12.66 14.05 -28.06
N GLN A 94 11.42 14.12 -28.53
CA GLN A 94 10.87 15.30 -29.22
C GLN A 94 9.52 15.68 -28.63
N GLY A 95 9.43 16.83 -27.97
CA GLY A 95 8.19 17.29 -27.32
C GLY A 95 7.77 16.45 -26.10
N SER A 96 6.83 16.99 -25.31
CA SER A 96 6.27 16.31 -24.13
C SER A 96 5.37 15.13 -24.51
N ASP A 97 4.59 15.27 -25.58
CA ASP A 97 3.65 14.26 -26.06
C ASP A 97 4.36 12.94 -26.44
N HIS A 98 5.54 13.01 -27.04
CA HIS A 98 6.32 11.81 -27.39
C HIS A 98 6.71 10.99 -26.16
N ARG A 99 7.01 11.64 -25.01
CA ARG A 99 7.28 10.94 -23.75
C ARG A 99 6.04 10.21 -23.24
N LEU A 100 4.89 10.87 -23.24
CA LEU A 100 3.62 10.27 -22.83
C LEU A 100 3.25 9.07 -23.71
N ARG A 101 3.42 9.19 -25.04
CA ARG A 101 3.18 8.09 -25.98
C ARG A 101 4.11 6.90 -25.75
N TRP A 102 5.38 7.12 -25.46
CA TRP A 102 6.32 6.04 -25.13
C TRP A 102 5.95 5.34 -23.82
N VAL A 103 5.63 6.11 -22.78
CA VAL A 103 5.20 5.53 -21.49
C VAL A 103 3.91 4.73 -21.67
N ALA A 104 2.91 5.28 -22.36
CA ALA A 104 1.66 4.58 -22.64
C ALA A 104 1.89 3.28 -23.43
N SER A 105 2.69 3.33 -24.50
CA SER A 105 3.02 2.15 -25.33
C SER A 105 3.79 1.09 -24.54
N ALA A 106 4.73 1.52 -23.68
CA ALA A 106 5.50 0.62 -22.83
C ALA A 106 4.64 -0.04 -21.74
N LEU A 107 3.67 0.69 -21.18
CA LEU A 107 2.69 0.13 -20.23
C LEU A 107 1.75 -0.86 -20.90
N LEU A 108 1.23 -0.55 -22.11
CA LEU A 108 0.44 -1.51 -22.90
C LEU A 108 1.25 -2.78 -23.21
N TYR A 109 2.54 -2.64 -23.49
CA TYR A 109 3.42 -3.79 -23.65
C TYR A 109 3.58 -4.57 -22.34
N ALA A 110 3.79 -3.90 -21.22
CA ALA A 110 3.92 -4.54 -19.91
C ALA A 110 2.65 -5.34 -19.54
N GLU A 111 1.47 -4.79 -19.84
CA GLU A 111 0.17 -5.42 -19.60
C GLU A 111 0.06 -6.81 -20.21
N THR A 112 0.60 -7.03 -21.42
CA THR A 112 0.57 -8.34 -22.09
C THR A 112 1.26 -9.46 -21.32
N ARG A 113 2.11 -9.11 -20.35
CA ARG A 113 2.88 -10.05 -19.52
C ARG A 113 2.32 -10.22 -18.11
N TRP A 114 1.27 -9.48 -17.76
CA TRP A 114 0.70 -9.55 -16.42
C TRP A 114 -0.06 -10.86 -16.20
N ASN A 115 0.19 -11.45 -15.04
CA ASN A 115 -0.60 -12.57 -14.55
C ASN A 115 -1.77 -12.05 -13.72
N ARG A 116 -2.83 -12.87 -13.62
CA ARG A 116 -3.94 -12.58 -12.70
C ARG A 116 -3.41 -12.47 -11.27
N LEU A 117 -3.94 -11.51 -10.54
CA LEU A 117 -3.61 -11.33 -9.13
C LEU A 117 -3.93 -12.58 -8.32
N HIS A 118 -3.03 -12.96 -7.41
CA HIS A 118 -3.33 -14.03 -6.47
C HIS A 118 -4.52 -13.61 -5.58
N GLY A 119 -5.53 -14.46 -5.52
CA GLY A 119 -6.76 -14.15 -4.79
C GLY A 119 -7.70 -13.18 -5.51
N TYR A 120 -7.56 -12.95 -6.83
CA TYR A 120 -8.46 -12.06 -7.61
C TYR A 120 -9.95 -12.36 -7.43
N ARG A 121 -10.33 -13.60 -7.10
CA ARG A 121 -11.72 -13.99 -6.81
C ARG A 121 -12.33 -13.27 -5.61
N HIS A 122 -11.51 -12.70 -4.73
CA HIS A 122 -11.95 -11.91 -3.58
C HIS A 122 -12.09 -10.41 -3.88
N LEU A 123 -11.76 -9.95 -5.10
CA LEU A 123 -11.92 -8.54 -5.49
C LEU A 123 -13.36 -8.02 -5.33
N PRO A 124 -14.44 -8.78 -5.68
CA PRO A 124 -15.79 -8.30 -5.47
C PRO A 124 -16.12 -8.00 -3.99
N LEU A 125 -15.62 -8.83 -3.08
CA LEU A 125 -15.76 -8.60 -1.64
C LEU A 125 -15.01 -7.35 -1.20
N LEU A 126 -13.79 -7.14 -1.70
CA LEU A 126 -13.02 -5.92 -1.43
C LEU A 126 -13.77 -4.66 -1.92
N ILE A 127 -14.31 -4.69 -3.14
CA ILE A 127 -15.09 -3.57 -3.69
C ILE A 127 -16.29 -3.27 -2.80
N HIS A 128 -17.04 -4.30 -2.38
CA HIS A 128 -18.17 -4.13 -1.46
C HIS A 128 -17.74 -3.48 -0.13
N ASN A 129 -16.65 -3.95 0.47
CA ASN A 129 -16.13 -3.40 1.73
C ASN A 129 -15.64 -1.96 1.58
N LEU A 130 -14.98 -1.64 0.46
CA LEU A 130 -14.58 -0.27 0.13
C LEU A 130 -15.78 0.66 0.01
N GLN A 131 -16.83 0.22 -0.68
CA GLN A 131 -18.05 1.01 -0.84
C GLN A 131 -18.73 1.26 0.51
N ARG A 132 -18.89 0.22 1.32
CA ARG A 132 -19.42 0.34 2.68
C ARG A 132 -18.59 1.30 3.55
N ALA A 133 -17.27 1.21 3.48
CA ALA A 133 -16.37 2.09 4.24
C ALA A 133 -16.45 3.54 3.75
N TYR A 134 -16.56 3.74 2.43
CA TYR A 134 -16.75 5.06 1.81
C TYR A 134 -18.07 5.69 2.26
N ASP A 135 -19.19 4.97 2.15
CA ASP A 135 -20.51 5.45 2.54
C ASP A 135 -20.56 5.84 4.02
N MET A 136 -19.97 5.03 4.89
CA MET A 136 -19.84 5.36 6.32
C MET A 136 -19.08 6.67 6.55
N ARG A 137 -17.94 6.88 5.87
CA ARG A 137 -17.13 8.10 6.01
C ARG A 137 -17.83 9.33 5.43
N CYS A 138 -18.51 9.19 4.29
CA CYS A 138 -19.30 10.26 3.69
C CYS A 138 -20.50 10.65 4.57
N ASN A 139 -21.19 9.68 5.16
CA ASN A 139 -22.29 9.94 6.08
C ASN A 139 -21.80 10.61 7.38
N LEU A 140 -20.65 10.21 7.92
CA LEU A 140 -20.03 10.90 9.06
C LEU A 140 -19.67 12.35 8.74
N ASN A 141 -19.16 12.61 7.53
CA ASN A 141 -18.87 13.97 7.07
C ASN A 141 -20.14 14.81 6.86
N ALA A 142 -21.23 14.20 6.38
CA ALA A 142 -22.51 14.91 6.25
C ALA A 142 -23.07 15.32 7.63
N ILE A 143 -22.97 14.44 8.63
CA ILE A 143 -23.41 14.71 10.00
C ILE A 143 -22.52 15.79 10.66
N SER A 144 -21.20 15.75 10.46
CA SER A 144 -20.29 16.72 11.06
C SER A 144 -20.46 18.13 10.46
N VAL A 145 -20.73 18.25 9.16
CA VAL A 145 -21.01 19.54 8.49
C VAL A 145 -22.34 20.14 9.00
N VAL A 146 -23.39 19.33 9.16
CA VAL A 146 -24.68 19.80 9.70
C VAL A 146 -24.54 20.25 11.15
N ALA A 147 -23.76 19.53 11.97
CA ALA A 147 -23.52 19.89 13.37
C ALA A 147 -22.74 21.21 13.54
N HIS A 148 -21.80 21.52 12.63
CA HIS A 148 -21.06 22.79 12.66
C HIS A 148 -21.86 23.98 12.11
N SER A 149 -22.91 23.74 11.33
CA SER A 149 -23.79 24.79 10.79
C SER A 149 -24.95 25.16 11.73
N ALA A 150 -25.17 24.40 12.80
CA ALA A 150 -26.25 24.58 13.77
C ALA A 150 -25.80 25.17 15.11
N ALA A 151 -24.52 25.58 15.22
CA ALA A 151 -23.91 26.27 16.36
C ALA A 151 -23.55 27.70 15.97
#